data_AF-K9TXT0-F1
#
_entry.id   AF-K9TXT0-F1
#
_cell.length_a   1.000
_cell.length_b   1.000
_cell.length_c   1.000
_cell.angle_alpha   90.00
_cell.angle_beta   90.00
_cell.angle_gamma   90.00
#
_symmetry.space_group_name_H-M   'P 1'
#
loop_
_entity.id
_entity.type
_entity.pdbx_description
1 polymer ?
#
loop_
_entity_poly.entity_id
_entity_poly.type
_entity_poly.pdbx_seq_one_letter_code
_entity_poly.pdbx_strand_id
1 'polypeptide(L)'
;MSPPSTQPVLLVDGYNIIGAWQHLKIARDRDGLEAARWQLAEALISYSAFKGLSTQIVFDAQYQQTIGTQEVKTENLSVYYTNFGETADTYIERICAAYYRQYLNRSLCSRLIVATSDRAQQLTVMGYGAEWLSALQLRQEVEAATMRSRRKHKQAKQSSGRFLASAIDPKARQKLAKMRFGL
;
A
#
# COMPACT_ATOMS: atom_id res chain seq x y z
N MET A 1 -18.91 1.65 -20.92
CA MET A 1 -18.17 2.52 -19.97
C MET A 1 -18.15 1.79 -18.64
N SER A 2 -16.97 1.42 -18.13
CA SER A 2 -16.85 0.82 -16.80
C SER A 2 -17.39 1.80 -15.75
N PRO A 3 -18.11 1.34 -14.71
CA PRO A 3 -18.59 2.23 -13.67
C PRO A 3 -17.41 2.97 -13.03
N PRO A 4 -17.60 4.22 -12.57
CA PRO A 4 -16.54 4.96 -11.89
C PRO A 4 -16.05 4.12 -10.70
N SER A 5 -14.74 3.89 -10.61
CA SER A 5 -14.17 3.11 -9.53
C SER A 5 -14.46 3.83 -8.21
N THR A 6 -15.29 3.23 -7.36
CA THR A 6 -15.57 3.71 -6.00
C THR A 6 -14.42 3.40 -5.03
N GLN A 7 -13.37 2.76 -5.51
CA GLN A 7 -12.19 2.40 -4.73
C GLN A 7 -11.49 3.66 -4.20
N PRO A 8 -11.25 3.78 -2.88
CA PRO A 8 -10.53 4.90 -2.32
C PRO A 8 -9.09 4.96 -2.85
N VAL A 9 -8.62 6.17 -3.11
CA VAL A 9 -7.26 6.44 -3.58
C VAL A 9 -6.40 6.94 -2.43
N LEU A 10 -5.20 6.39 -2.29
CA LEU A 10 -4.21 6.80 -1.31
C LEU A 10 -2.97 7.33 -2.04
N LEU A 11 -2.71 8.62 -1.93
CA LEU A 11 -1.46 9.25 -2.35
C LEU A 11 -0.50 9.28 -1.16
N VAL A 12 0.74 8.84 -1.36
CA VAL A 12 1.73 8.77 -0.30
C VAL A 12 2.94 9.61 -0.68
N ASP A 13 3.29 10.59 0.16
CA ASP A 13 4.56 11.31 0.06
C ASP A 13 5.70 10.41 0.55
N GLY A 14 6.41 9.79 -0.40
CA GLY A 14 7.31 8.68 -0.12
C GLY A 14 8.50 9.06 0.76
N TYR A 15 9.12 10.22 0.52
CA TYR A 15 10.28 10.64 1.33
C TYR A 15 9.88 11.11 2.72
N ASN A 16 8.71 11.73 2.86
CA ASN A 16 8.16 12.04 4.17
C ASN A 16 7.93 10.77 5.00
N ILE A 17 7.34 9.72 4.40
CA ILE A 17 7.12 8.44 5.09
C ILE A 17 8.45 7.76 5.45
N ILE A 18 9.41 7.67 4.52
CA ILE A 18 10.75 7.13 4.80
C ILE A 18 11.41 7.92 5.94
N GLY A 19 11.26 9.24 5.92
CA GLY A 19 11.73 10.18 6.94
C GLY A 19 10.96 10.14 8.27
N ALA A 20 9.90 9.35 8.39
CA ALA A 20 9.14 9.19 9.63
C ALA A 20 9.27 7.79 10.22
N TRP A 21 9.40 6.75 9.38
CA TRP A 21 9.41 5.36 9.83
C TRP A 21 10.81 4.91 10.19
N GLN A 22 11.05 4.62 11.48
CA GLN A 22 12.38 4.29 11.99
C GLN A 22 13.08 3.16 11.23
N HIS A 23 12.37 2.10 10.84
CA HIS A 23 12.95 0.99 10.10
C HIS A 23 13.36 1.39 8.67
N LEU A 24 12.60 2.25 8.01
CA LEU A 24 12.93 2.77 6.67
C LEU A 24 14.11 3.75 6.72
N LYS A 25 14.21 4.57 7.78
CA LYS A 25 15.41 5.39 8.01
C LYS A 25 16.65 4.52 8.15
N ILE A 26 16.58 3.47 8.97
CA ILE A 26 17.70 2.55 9.16
C ILE A 26 18.07 1.87 7.84
N ALA A 27 17.10 1.42 7.05
CA ALA A 27 17.34 0.85 5.73
C ALA A 27 18.00 1.86 4.78
N ARG A 28 17.52 3.10 4.76
CA ARG A 28 18.11 4.19 3.96
C ARG A 28 19.58 4.43 4.34
N ASP A 29 19.85 4.52 5.64
CA ASP A 29 21.16 4.89 6.17
C ASP A 29 22.18 3.75 6.02
N ARG A 30 21.74 2.49 5.98
CA ARG A 30 22.61 1.31 5.84
C ARG A 30 22.77 0.83 4.40
N ASP A 31 21.65 0.73 3.69
CA ASP A 31 21.55 0.04 2.40
C ASP A 31 21.25 1.00 1.24
N GLY A 32 21.09 2.30 1.54
CA GLY A 32 20.82 3.35 0.57
C GLY A 32 19.33 3.63 0.35
N LEU A 33 19.07 4.73 -0.35
CA LEU A 33 17.70 5.24 -0.54
C LEU A 33 16.81 4.27 -1.32
N GLU A 34 17.37 3.57 -2.30
CA GLU A 34 16.63 2.60 -3.11
C GLU A 34 16.07 1.44 -2.27
N ALA A 35 16.86 0.94 -1.31
CA ALA A 35 16.42 -0.09 -0.38
C ALA A 35 15.23 0.38 0.48
N ALA A 36 15.25 1.65 0.92
CA ALA A 36 14.15 2.23 1.68
C ALA A 36 12.89 2.43 0.81
N ARG A 37 13.03 2.85 -0.45
CA ARG A 37 11.90 2.93 -1.41
C ARG A 37 11.26 1.57 -1.63
N TRP A 38 12.09 0.54 -1.83
CA TRP A 38 11.63 -0.83 -2.00
C TRP A 38 10.86 -1.34 -0.77
N GLN A 39 11.44 -1.18 0.44
CA GLN A 39 10.79 -1.62 1.67
C GLN A 39 9.46 -0.88 1.93
N LEU A 40 9.39 0.41 1.61
CA LEU A 40 8.13 1.16 1.69
C LEU A 40 7.09 0.60 0.71
N ALA A 41 7.47 0.37 -0.55
CA ALA A 41 6.57 -0.19 -1.56
C ALA A 41 6.04 -1.57 -1.12
N GLU A 42 6.89 -2.46 -0.64
CA GLU A 42 6.51 -3.78 -0.14
C GLU A 42 5.50 -3.71 1.02
N ALA A 43 5.75 -2.82 1.99
CA ALA A 43 4.84 -2.62 3.12
C ALA A 43 3.46 -2.13 2.66
N LEU A 44 3.44 -1.23 1.68
CA LEU A 44 2.21 -0.67 1.15
C LEU A 44 1.48 -1.62 0.20
N ILE A 45 2.15 -2.49 -0.56
CA ILE A 45 1.49 -3.49 -1.41
C ILE A 45 0.52 -4.34 -0.59
N SER A 46 1.02 -4.89 0.53
CA SER A 46 0.21 -5.73 1.43
C SER A 46 -0.94 -4.93 2.07
N TYR A 47 -0.66 -3.69 2.45
CA TYR A 47 -1.62 -2.81 3.09
C TYR A 47 -2.76 -2.40 2.13
N SER A 48 -2.42 -1.95 0.92
CA SER A 48 -3.35 -1.52 -0.11
C SER A 48 -4.28 -2.65 -0.54
N ALA A 49 -3.74 -3.86 -0.74
CA ALA A 49 -4.56 -5.03 -1.03
C ALA A 49 -5.50 -5.39 0.14
N PHE A 50 -5.00 -5.34 1.39
CA PHE A 50 -5.82 -5.66 2.56
C PHE A 50 -6.96 -4.66 2.81
N LYS A 51 -6.73 -3.38 2.53
CA LYS A 51 -7.71 -2.30 2.70
C LYS A 51 -8.56 -2.05 1.46
N GLY A 52 -8.20 -2.61 0.31
CA GLY A 52 -8.84 -2.34 -0.97
C GLY A 52 -8.60 -0.91 -1.45
N LEU A 53 -7.37 -0.40 -1.36
CA LEU A 53 -7.00 0.96 -1.77
C LEU A 53 -6.28 0.94 -3.13
N SER A 54 -6.53 1.96 -3.95
CA SER A 54 -5.66 2.27 -5.09
C SER A 54 -4.57 3.22 -4.62
N THR A 55 -3.34 2.73 -4.48
CA THR A 55 -2.25 3.47 -3.83
C THR A 55 -1.22 3.93 -4.86
N GLN A 56 -0.79 5.18 -4.73
CA GLN A 56 0.32 5.74 -5.49
C GLN A 56 1.33 6.35 -4.53
N ILE A 57 2.54 5.83 -4.54
CA ILE A 57 3.67 6.39 -3.80
C ILE A 57 4.35 7.39 -4.71
N VAL A 58 4.53 8.63 -4.24
CA VAL A 58 5.16 9.70 -5.00
C VAL A 58 6.53 9.98 -4.41
N PHE A 59 7.56 9.96 -5.26
CA PHE A 59 8.92 10.35 -4.90
C PHE A 59 9.36 11.51 -5.78
N ASP A 60 10.00 12.52 -5.17
CA ASP A 60 10.69 13.55 -5.93
C ASP A 60 11.75 12.90 -6.83
N ALA A 61 11.79 13.33 -8.09
CA ALA A 61 12.96 13.09 -8.92
C ALA A 61 14.18 13.69 -8.22
N GLN A 62 15.21 12.87 -8.05
CA GLN A 62 16.51 13.35 -7.63
C GLN A 62 17.12 14.21 -8.76
N TYR A 63 18.27 14.84 -8.51
CA TYR A 63 18.97 15.81 -9.37
C TYR A 63 19.24 15.43 -10.84
N GLN A 64 18.78 14.28 -11.33
CA GLN A 64 18.86 13.88 -12.73
C GLN A 64 17.70 14.49 -13.52
N GLN A 65 17.99 14.99 -14.73
CA GLN A 65 16.98 15.50 -15.66
C GLN A 65 16.17 14.34 -16.26
N THR A 66 15.30 13.74 -15.45
CA THR A 66 14.44 12.62 -15.85
C THR A 66 13.01 13.08 -16.09
N ILE A 67 12.37 12.48 -17.10
CA ILE A 67 10.93 12.59 -17.31
C ILE A 67 10.23 11.80 -16.19
N GLY A 68 9.09 12.32 -15.72
CA GLY A 68 8.29 11.66 -14.70
C GLY A 68 7.92 10.25 -15.13
N THR A 69 8.22 9.27 -14.29
CA THR A 69 8.12 7.85 -14.61
C THR A 69 7.18 7.17 -13.63
N GLN A 70 6.27 6.34 -14.15
CA GLN A 70 5.37 5.53 -13.35
C GLN A 70 5.75 4.06 -13.44
N GLU A 71 5.95 3.43 -12.29
CA GLU A 71 6.19 1.99 -12.16
C GLU A 71 4.97 1.33 -11.51
N VAL A 72 4.32 0.43 -12.24
CA VAL A 72 3.24 -0.39 -11.67
C VAL A 72 3.88 -1.54 -10.89
N LYS A 73 3.65 -1.59 -9.58
CA LYS A 73 4.13 -2.70 -8.72
C LYS A 73 3.08 -3.81 -8.64
N THR A 74 1.81 -3.44 -8.50
CA THR A 74 0.66 -4.35 -8.51
C THR A 74 -0.57 -3.64 -9.08
N GLU A 75 -1.69 -4.35 -9.22
CA GLU A 75 -2.98 -3.75 -9.61
C GLU A 75 -3.46 -2.65 -8.65
N ASN A 76 -3.03 -2.71 -7.38
CA ASN A 76 -3.45 -1.77 -6.34
C ASN A 76 -2.36 -0.77 -5.94
N LEU A 77 -1.14 -0.89 -6.48
CA LEU A 77 -0.04 -0.02 -6.11
C LEU A 77 0.85 0.35 -7.30
N SER A 78 1.07 1.65 -7.45
CA SER A 78 2.08 2.22 -8.35
C SER A 78 3.04 3.13 -7.59
N VAL A 79 4.23 3.29 -8.15
CA VAL A 79 5.21 4.29 -7.73
C VAL A 79 5.33 5.31 -8.84
N TYR A 80 5.28 6.59 -8.48
CA TYR A 80 5.46 7.70 -9.40
C TYR A 80 6.69 8.51 -8.98
N TYR A 81 7.63 8.64 -9.90
CA TYR A 81 8.76 9.56 -9.78
C TYR A 81 8.39 10.83 -10.53
N THR A 82 8.46 11.98 -9.84
CA THR A 82 8.08 13.27 -10.42
C THR A 82 8.98 13.69 -11.59
N ASN A 83 8.56 14.71 -12.33
CA ASN A 83 9.43 15.30 -13.35
C ASN A 83 10.59 16.05 -12.69
N PHE A 84 11.70 16.22 -13.43
CA PHE A 84 12.75 17.13 -12.99
C PHE A 84 12.19 18.54 -12.71
N GLY A 85 12.46 19.05 -11.50
CA GLY A 85 11.96 20.36 -11.04
C GLY A 85 10.52 20.34 -10.51
N GLU A 86 9.82 19.20 -10.50
CA GLU A 86 8.53 19.02 -9.82
C GLU A 86 8.76 18.28 -8.50
N THR A 87 8.20 18.81 -7.40
CA THR A 87 8.18 18.11 -6.10
C THR A 87 6.95 17.22 -5.98
N ALA A 88 7.02 16.23 -5.10
CA ALA A 88 5.94 15.33 -4.73
C ALA A 88 4.78 16.13 -4.17
N ASP A 89 5.08 17.19 -3.41
CA ASP A 89 4.06 18.14 -2.95
C ASP A 89 3.28 18.74 -4.11
N THR A 90 3.95 19.36 -5.08
CA THR A 90 3.30 19.97 -6.25
C THR A 90 2.56 18.93 -7.11
N TYR A 91 3.13 17.73 -7.26
CA TYR A 91 2.47 16.63 -7.96
C TYR A 91 1.17 16.22 -7.25
N ILE A 92 1.23 15.97 -5.94
CA ILE A 92 0.09 15.56 -5.12
C ILE A 92 -0.98 16.65 -5.12
N GLU A 93 -0.61 17.91 -4.93
CA GLU A 93 -1.53 19.05 -5.00
C GLU A 93 -2.27 19.12 -6.33
N ARG A 94 -1.55 18.94 -7.45
CA ARG A 94 -2.14 18.91 -8.80
C ARG A 94 -3.15 17.77 -8.95
N ILE A 95 -2.86 16.59 -8.41
CA ILE A 95 -3.79 15.46 -8.42
C ILE A 95 -5.00 15.76 -7.52
N CYS A 96 -4.81 16.29 -6.31
CA CYS A 96 -5.88 16.70 -5.41
C CYS A 96 -6.82 17.72 -6.07
N ALA A 97 -6.27 18.76 -6.69
CA ALA A 97 -7.05 19.77 -7.40
C ALA A 97 -7.85 19.17 -8.58
N ALA A 98 -7.27 18.23 -9.33
CA ALA A 98 -7.96 17.53 -10.40
C ALA A 98 -9.11 16.65 -9.87
N TYR A 99 -8.87 15.89 -8.81
CA TYR A 99 -9.87 15.09 -8.11
C TYR A 99 -11.02 15.94 -7.60
N TYR A 100 -10.71 17.07 -6.96
CA TYR A 100 -11.71 18.00 -6.43
C TYR A 100 -12.63 18.53 -7.54
N ARG A 101 -12.07 18.93 -8.69
CA ARG A 101 -12.88 19.35 -9.85
C ARG A 101 -13.80 18.25 -10.36
N GLN A 102 -13.31 17.01 -10.44
CA GLN A 102 -14.12 15.87 -10.89
C GLN A 102 -15.24 15.52 -9.91
N TYR A 103 -14.96 15.64 -8.61
CA TYR A 103 -15.93 15.47 -7.53
C TYR A 103 -17.04 16.53 -7.62
N LEU A 104 -16.70 17.81 -7.78
CA LEU A 104 -17.67 18.89 -7.96
C LEU A 104 -18.58 18.67 -9.18
N ASN A 105 -18.00 18.15 -10.28
CA ASN A 105 -18.72 17.85 -11.51
C ASN A 105 -19.47 16.49 -11.45
N ARG A 106 -19.58 15.86 -10.27
CA ARG A 106 -20.25 14.57 -10.02
C ARG A 106 -19.78 13.42 -10.92
N SER A 107 -18.57 13.54 -11.46
CA SER A 107 -17.98 12.57 -12.39
C SER A 107 -17.13 11.54 -11.66
N LEU A 108 -16.82 11.79 -10.38
CA LEU A 108 -16.03 10.92 -9.52
C LEU A 108 -16.62 10.89 -8.11
N CYS A 109 -16.73 9.69 -7.52
CA CYS A 109 -17.26 9.48 -6.17
C CYS A 109 -16.26 8.79 -5.22
N SER A 110 -15.00 8.59 -5.64
CA SER A 110 -13.99 7.95 -4.79
C SER A 110 -13.43 8.93 -3.77
N ARG A 111 -13.13 8.42 -2.58
CA ARG A 111 -12.43 9.14 -1.51
C ARG A 111 -10.96 9.28 -1.88
N LEU A 112 -10.38 10.45 -1.66
CA LEU A 112 -8.95 10.71 -1.83
C LEU A 112 -8.31 10.88 -0.45
N ILE A 113 -7.25 10.15 -0.17
CA ILE A 113 -6.49 10.18 1.06
C ILE A 113 -5.05 10.57 0.72
N VAL A 114 -4.46 11.49 1.47
CA VAL A 114 -3.05 11.88 1.34
C VAL A 114 -2.31 11.55 2.63
N ALA A 115 -1.24 10.75 2.50
CA ALA A 115 -0.35 10.41 3.59
C ALA A 115 0.91 11.29 3.59
N THR A 116 0.98 12.22 4.54
CA THR A 116 2.17 13.04 4.81
C THR A 116 2.13 13.58 6.24
N SER A 117 3.29 13.88 6.80
CA SER A 117 3.47 14.60 8.06
C SER A 117 3.99 16.03 7.85
N ASP A 118 4.11 16.49 6.60
CA ASP A 118 4.36 17.91 6.32
C ASP A 118 3.09 18.74 6.57
N ARG A 119 3.22 19.80 7.38
CA ARG A 119 2.08 20.64 7.80
C ARG A 119 1.55 21.52 6.69
N ALA A 120 2.44 22.07 5.85
CA ALA A 120 2.02 22.90 4.73
C ALA A 120 1.24 22.04 3.72
N GLN A 121 1.80 20.89 3.37
CA GLN A 121 1.15 19.95 2.46
C GLN A 121 -0.18 19.45 3.00
N GLN A 122 -0.25 19.12 4.31
CA GLN A 122 -1.49 18.74 4.98
C GLN A 122 -2.60 19.81 4.78
N LEU A 123 -2.29 21.08 5.06
CA LEU A 123 -3.27 22.16 4.95
C LEU A 123 -3.77 22.31 3.50
N THR A 124 -2.87 22.24 2.53
CA THR A 124 -3.22 22.36 1.11
C THR A 124 -4.14 21.21 0.66
N VAL A 125 -3.78 19.96 0.93
CA VAL A 125 -4.55 18.81 0.43
C VAL A 125 -5.91 18.69 1.11
N MET A 126 -6.02 19.03 2.40
CA MET A 126 -7.31 19.14 3.08
C MET A 126 -8.16 20.27 2.49
N GLY A 127 -7.55 21.38 2.06
CA GLY A 127 -8.22 22.46 1.33
C GLY A 127 -8.86 22.00 0.01
N TYR A 128 -8.28 20.97 -0.64
CA TYR A 128 -8.87 20.31 -1.81
C TYR A 128 -9.87 19.18 -1.45
N GLY A 129 -10.25 19.04 -0.19
CA GLY A 129 -11.19 18.02 0.27
C GLY A 129 -10.63 16.61 0.36
N ALA A 130 -9.30 16.44 0.27
CA ALA A 130 -8.68 15.14 0.55
C ALA A 130 -8.65 14.86 2.06
N GLU A 131 -8.79 13.59 2.42
CA GLU A 131 -8.57 13.14 3.79
C GLU A 131 -7.06 13.11 4.07
N TRP A 132 -6.66 13.58 5.25
CA TRP A 132 -5.27 13.55 5.67
C TRP A 132 -4.98 12.34 6.56
N LEU A 133 -3.84 11.71 6.31
CA LEU A 133 -3.29 10.63 7.12
C LEU A 133 -1.84 10.97 7.49
N SER A 134 -1.51 11.03 8.79
CA SER A 134 -0.12 11.25 9.19
C SER A 134 0.76 10.03 8.89
N ALA A 135 2.08 10.25 8.76
CA ALA A 135 3.02 9.16 8.56
C ALA A 135 2.99 8.12 9.70
N LEU A 136 2.80 8.57 10.94
CA LEU A 136 2.69 7.69 12.11
C LEU A 136 1.40 6.87 12.10
N GLN A 137 0.26 7.49 11.75
CA GLN A 137 -1.01 6.77 11.64
C GLN A 137 -0.94 5.72 10.53
N LEU A 138 -0.42 6.08 9.35
CA LEU A 138 -0.23 5.12 8.26
C LEU A 138 0.60 3.92 8.73
N ARG A 139 1.69 4.15 9.48
CA ARG A 139 2.51 3.08 10.04
C ARG A 139 1.71 2.13 10.92
N GLN A 140 0.94 2.69 11.86
CA GLN A 140 0.12 1.91 12.79
C GLN A 140 -0.94 1.11 12.03
N GLU A 141 -1.54 1.70 10.99
CA GLU A 141 -2.51 1.02 10.14
C GLU A 141 -1.89 -0.14 9.34
N VAL A 142 -0.69 0.05 8.78
CA VAL A 142 0.07 -1.01 8.10
C VAL A 142 0.39 -2.15 9.06
N GLU A 143 0.97 -1.85 10.23
CA GLU A 143 1.33 -2.85 11.24
C GLU A 143 0.09 -3.64 11.71
N ALA A 144 -1.03 -2.95 11.95
CA ALA A 144 -2.30 -3.58 12.31
C ALA A 144 -2.86 -4.46 11.18
N ALA A 145 -2.78 -4.01 9.93
CA ALA A 145 -3.22 -4.78 8.76
C ALA A 145 -2.38 -6.06 8.61
N THR A 146 -1.06 -5.98 8.73
CA THR A 146 -0.15 -7.13 8.70
C THR A 146 -0.51 -8.16 9.77
N MET A 147 -0.74 -7.71 11.00
CA MET A 147 -1.13 -8.59 12.11
C MET A 147 -2.47 -9.27 11.87
N ARG A 148 -3.47 -8.55 11.35
CA ARG A 148 -4.79 -9.11 11.02
C ARG A 148 -4.72 -10.12 9.87
N SER A 149 -3.96 -9.81 8.82
CA SER A 149 -3.75 -10.71 7.69
C SER A 149 -3.12 -12.04 8.12
N ARG A 150 -2.10 -11.98 8.99
CA ARG A 150 -1.46 -13.17 9.58
C ARG A 150 -2.43 -14.00 10.42
N ARG A 151 -3.30 -13.37 11.21
CA ARG A 151 -4.33 -14.06 12.02
C ARG A 151 -5.35 -14.78 11.13
N LYS A 152 -5.87 -14.13 10.10
CA LYS A 152 -6.80 -14.74 9.12
C LYS A 152 -6.18 -15.96 8.45
N HIS A 153 -4.93 -15.85 8.00
CA HIS A 153 -4.20 -16.98 7.40
C HIS A 153 -4.01 -18.15 8.36
N LYS A 154 -3.68 -17.90 9.64
CA LYS A 154 -3.54 -18.96 10.64
C LYS A 154 -4.86 -19.68 10.91
N GLN A 155 -5.96 -18.94 11.01
CA GLN A 155 -7.30 -19.52 11.22
C GLN A 155 -7.73 -20.38 10.02
N ALA A 156 -7.52 -19.91 8.79
CA ALA A 156 -7.83 -20.67 7.57
C ALA A 156 -7.03 -21.98 7.45
N LYS A 157 -5.74 -21.99 7.86
CA LYS A 157 -4.94 -23.23 7.91
C LYS A 157 -5.41 -24.20 9.00
N GLN A 158 -5.88 -23.69 10.14
CA GLN A 158 -6.39 -24.54 11.23
C GLN A 158 -7.76 -25.16 10.90
N SER A 159 -8.61 -24.47 10.14
CA SER A 159 -9.90 -25.02 9.69
C SER A 159 -9.73 -26.00 8.52
N SER A 160 -8.83 -25.74 7.57
CA SER A 160 -8.58 -26.64 6.44
C SER A 160 -7.90 -27.97 6.85
N GLY A 161 -7.07 -27.95 7.88
CA GLY A 161 -6.45 -29.16 8.44
C GLY A 161 -7.47 -30.17 9.00
N ARG A 162 -8.60 -29.70 9.55
CA ARG A 162 -9.69 -30.58 9.99
C ARG A 162 -10.47 -31.15 8.80
N PHE A 163 -10.66 -30.35 7.75
CA PHE A 163 -11.45 -30.74 6.58
C PHE A 163 -10.73 -31.77 5.70
N LEU A 164 -9.42 -31.62 5.47
CA LEU A 164 -8.63 -32.61 4.74
C LEU A 164 -8.49 -33.92 5.51
N ALA A 165 -8.35 -33.84 6.84
CA ALA A 165 -8.37 -35.04 7.66
C ALA A 165 -9.72 -35.77 7.52
N SER A 166 -10.86 -35.06 7.55
CA SER A 166 -12.19 -35.67 7.41
C SER A 166 -12.55 -36.13 5.99
N ALA A 167 -11.88 -35.62 4.95
CA ALA A 167 -12.13 -35.96 3.55
C ALA A 167 -11.34 -37.18 3.04
N ILE A 168 -10.40 -37.71 3.83
CA ILE A 168 -9.64 -38.90 3.45
C ILE A 168 -10.43 -40.15 3.86
N ASP A 169 -10.78 -40.97 2.85
CA ASP A 169 -11.44 -42.26 3.02
C ASP A 169 -10.73 -43.13 4.09
N PRO A 170 -11.47 -43.87 4.95
CA PRO A 170 -10.88 -44.67 6.02
C PRO A 170 -9.79 -45.64 5.54
N LYS A 171 -9.89 -46.19 4.32
CA LYS A 171 -8.85 -47.08 3.77
C LYS A 171 -7.56 -46.32 3.44
N ALA A 172 -7.66 -45.10 2.91
CA ALA A 172 -6.50 -44.28 2.59
C ALA A 172 -5.75 -43.83 3.87
N ARG A 173 -6.48 -43.55 4.95
CA ARG A 173 -5.90 -43.28 6.28
C ARG A 173 -5.12 -44.48 6.84
N GLN A 174 -5.67 -45.69 6.75
CA GLN A 174 -4.96 -46.90 7.18
C GLN A 174 -3.70 -47.17 6.36
N LYS A 175 -3.75 -46.97 5.04
CA LYS A 175 -2.60 -47.18 4.16
C LYS A 175 -1.46 -46.20 4.44
N LEU A 176 -1.78 -44.93 4.67
CA LEU A 176 -0.82 -43.91 5.09
C LEU A 176 -0.23 -44.20 6.48
N ALA A 177 -1.03 -44.71 7.42
CA ALA A 177 -0.53 -45.11 8.73
C ALA A 177 0.47 -46.28 8.64
N LYS A 178 0.18 -47.29 7.80
CA LYS A 178 1.11 -48.41 7.56
C LYS A 178 2.43 -47.94 6.93
N MET A 179 2.37 -47.06 5.93
CA MET A 179 3.57 -46.45 5.33
C MET A 179 4.39 -45.61 6.33
N ARG A 180 3.74 -44.94 7.29
CA ARG A 180 4.41 -44.16 8.33
C ARG A 180 5.16 -45.01 9.36
N PHE A 181 4.73 -46.25 9.57
CA PHE A 181 5.34 -47.19 10.52
C PHE A 181 6.13 -48.33 9.83
N GLY A 182 6.31 -48.27 8.52
CA GLY A 182 7.16 -49.22 7.77
C GLY A 182 6.63 -50.66 7.74
N LEU A 183 5.31 -50.85 7.62
CA LEU A 183 4.66 -52.15 7.42
C LEU A 183 4.02 -52.26 6.03
#